data_AF-A0A926ASF1-F1
#
_entry.id   AF-A0A926ASF1-F1
#
_cell.length_a   1.000
_cell.length_b   1.000
_cell.length_c   1.000
_cell.angle_alpha   90.00
_cell.angle_beta   90.00
_cell.angle_gamma   90.00
#
_symmetry.space_group_name_H-M   'P 1'
#
loop_
_entity.id
_entity.type
_entity.pdbx_description
1 polymer ?
#
loop_
_entity_poly.entity_id
_entity_poly.type
_entity_poly.pdbx_seq_one_letter_code
_entity_poly.pdbx_strand_id
1 'polypeptide(L)'
;QGRGSSDYNNWYSPVLILKYALSEKVTLAARVENYTDKNGVIIGLQDFNTNGYSLNLDISPVKNVVWRLEGRLFDNQEKIFTDADSQASNTSAFVGTSLAISF
;
A
#
# COMPACT_ATOMS: atom_id res chain seq x y z
N GLN A 1 -40.19 5.51 16.44
CA GLN A 1 -39.74 5.89 15.08
C GLN A 1 -38.73 4.84 14.64
N GLY A 2 -38.90 4.29 13.44
CA GLY A 2 -38.34 3.01 13.03
C GLY A 2 -36.82 2.98 12.87
N ARG A 3 -36.20 1.89 13.31
CA ARG A 3 -34.84 1.50 12.92
C ARG A 3 -34.94 0.82 11.55
N GLY A 4 -34.55 1.51 10.48
CA GLY A 4 -34.77 0.98 9.13
C GLY A 4 -34.09 1.78 8.01
N SER A 5 -32.84 2.21 8.19
CA SER A 5 -31.99 2.51 7.02
C SER A 5 -31.23 1.23 6.68
N SER A 6 -31.53 0.64 5.52
CA SER A 6 -30.73 -0.43 4.91
C SER A 6 -29.59 0.13 4.06
N ASP A 7 -29.15 1.36 4.36
CA ASP A 7 -28.12 2.04 3.58
C ASP A 7 -26.76 1.52 4.02
N TYR A 8 -26.25 0.57 3.24
CA TYR A 8 -24.91 0.03 3.39
C TYR A 8 -23.91 0.90 2.63
N ASN A 9 -22.87 1.34 3.32
CA ASN A 9 -21.73 1.98 2.69
C ASN A 9 -20.73 0.91 2.27
N ASN A 10 -20.34 0.92 0.99
CA ASN A 10 -19.44 -0.07 0.42
C ASN A 10 -18.06 0.57 0.17
N TRP A 11 -17.03 -0.09 0.66
CA TRP A 11 -15.63 0.19 0.34
C TRP A 11 -14.98 -1.10 -0.18
N TYR A 12 -13.96 -0.97 -1.00
CA TYR A 12 -13.25 -2.12 -1.56
C TYR A 12 -11.75 -1.87 -1.69
N SER A 13 -10.98 -2.94 -1.52
CA SER A 13 -9.52 -2.91 -1.66
C SER A 13 -9.00 -4.15 -2.39
N PRO A 14 -9.23 -4.27 -3.71
CA PRO A 14 -8.58 -5.31 -4.50
C PRO A 14 -7.06 -5.16 -4.42
N VAL A 15 -6.38 -6.29 -4.23
CA VAL A 15 -4.93 -6.38 -4.20
C VAL A 15 -4.45 -7.51 -5.10
N LEU A 16 -3.40 -7.24 -5.88
CA LEU A 16 -2.66 -8.22 -6.64
C LEU A 16 -1.22 -8.25 -6.13
N ILE A 17 -0.72 -9.44 -5.80
CA ILE A 17 0.65 -9.64 -5.32
C ILE A 17 1.32 -10.67 -6.20
N LEU A 18 2.44 -10.28 -6.80
CA LEU A 18 3.32 -11.16 -7.56
C LEU A 18 4.62 -11.34 -6.78
N LYS A 19 5.07 -12.57 -6.63
CA LYS A 19 6.32 -12.91 -5.94
C LYS A 19 7.14 -13.85 -6.80
N TYR A 20 8.41 -13.51 -6.99
CA TYR A 20 9.35 -14.28 -7.80
C TYR A 20 10.67 -14.46 -7.06
N ALA A 21 11.06 -15.72 -6.86
CA ALA A 21 12.36 -16.06 -6.29
C ALA A 21 13.41 -16.03 -7.40
N LEU A 22 14.30 -15.04 -7.36
CA LEU A 22 15.43 -14.91 -8.28
C LEU A 22 16.52 -15.97 -7.99
N SER A 23 16.65 -16.33 -6.70
CA SER A 23 17.49 -17.43 -6.22
C SER A 23 16.97 -17.89 -4.85
N GLU A 24 17.59 -18.91 -4.25
CA GLU A 24 17.27 -19.34 -2.87
C GLU A 24 17.44 -18.24 -1.82
N LYS A 25 18.23 -17.20 -2.12
CA LYS A 25 18.55 -16.12 -1.19
C LYS A 25 17.92 -14.79 -1.55
N VAL A 26 17.37 -14.64 -2.75
CA VAL A 26 16.87 -13.35 -3.24
C VAL A 26 15.48 -13.51 -3.81
N THR A 27 14.53 -12.76 -3.26
CA THR A 27 13.15 -12.74 -3.71
C THR A 27 12.73 -11.32 -4.05
N LEU A 28 12.11 -11.16 -5.22
CA LEU A 28 11.44 -9.94 -5.63
C LEU A 28 9.92 -10.13 -5.47
N ALA A 29 9.23 -9.13 -4.94
CA ALA A 29 7.78 -9.08 -4.92
C ALA A 29 7.27 -7.73 -5.39
N ALA A 30 6.17 -7.75 -6.12
CA ALA A 30 5.43 -6.58 -6.55
C ALA A 30 4.01 -6.66 -6.03
N ARG A 31 3.47 -5.52 -5.59
CA ARG A 31 2.09 -5.40 -5.14
C ARG A 31 1.45 -4.21 -5.83
N VAL A 32 0.21 -4.42 -6.27
CA VAL A 32 -0.67 -3.37 -6.77
C VAL A 32 -1.97 -3.48 -6.00
N GLU A 33 -2.44 -2.35 -5.49
CA GLU A 33 -3.69 -2.24 -4.77
C GLU A 33 -4.47 -1.03 -5.26
N ASN A 34 -5.80 -1.12 -5.22
CA ASN A 34 -6.67 0.03 -5.39
C ASN A 34 -7.58 0.06 -4.17
N TYR A 35 -7.63 1.18 -3.46
CA TYR A 35 -8.50 1.37 -2.32
C TYR A 35 -9.55 2.42 -2.68
N THR A 36 -10.82 2.02 -2.71
CA THR A 36 -11.94 2.92 -2.96
C THR A 36 -12.91 2.92 -1.79
N ASP A 37 -13.22 4.11 -1.29
CA ASP A 37 -14.18 4.39 -0.23
C ASP A 37 -15.04 5.59 -0.63
N LYS A 38 -16.10 5.33 -1.41
CA LYS A 38 -16.94 6.39 -1.97
C LYS A 38 -17.71 7.18 -0.91
N ASN A 39 -18.10 6.49 0.15
CA ASN A 39 -18.89 7.08 1.23
C ASN A 39 -18.00 7.68 2.33
N GLY A 40 -16.67 7.62 2.20
CA GLY A 40 -15.72 8.19 3.16
C GLY A 40 -15.85 7.62 4.57
N VAL A 41 -16.27 6.36 4.71
CA VAL A 41 -16.54 5.77 6.03
C VAL A 41 -15.26 5.40 6.76
N ILE A 42 -14.24 5.00 6.03
CA ILE A 42 -12.94 4.58 6.59
C ILE A 42 -11.94 5.72 6.54
N ILE A 43 -11.83 6.39 5.39
CA ILE A 43 -10.81 7.43 5.19
C ILE A 43 -11.30 8.81 5.66
N GLY A 44 -12.62 9.02 5.74
CA GLY A 44 -13.21 10.32 6.10
C GLY A 44 -13.27 11.31 4.94
N LEU A 45 -12.87 10.89 3.74
CA LEU A 45 -12.94 11.68 2.51
C LEU A 45 -13.97 11.06 1.57
N GLN A 46 -14.91 11.88 1.08
CA GLN A 46 -15.91 11.43 0.12
C GLN A 46 -15.26 11.11 -1.22
N ASP A 47 -15.76 10.09 -1.93
CA ASP A 47 -15.24 9.64 -3.22
C ASP A 47 -13.75 9.28 -3.23
N PHE A 48 -13.21 8.84 -2.08
CA PHE A 48 -11.81 8.48 -1.97
C PHE A 48 -11.46 7.28 -2.86
N ASN A 49 -10.46 7.47 -3.73
CA ASN A 49 -9.94 6.41 -4.60
C ASN A 49 -8.42 6.56 -4.79
N THR A 50 -7.65 5.64 -4.21
CA THR A 50 -6.18 5.64 -4.25
C THR A 50 -5.65 4.33 -4.82
N ASN A 51 -4.71 4.42 -5.76
CA ASN A 51 -3.89 3.31 -6.19
C ASN A 51 -2.60 3.25 -5.36
N GLY A 52 -2.23 2.07 -4.91
CA GLY A 52 -0.98 1.78 -4.25
C GLY A 52 -0.14 0.81 -5.09
N TYR A 53 1.15 1.10 -5.18
CA TYR A 53 2.13 0.27 -5.86
C TYR A 53 3.29 0.04 -4.90
N SER A 54 3.75 -1.20 -4.75
CA SER A 54 4.97 -1.48 -3.99
C SER A 54 5.85 -2.52 -4.65
N LEU A 55 7.15 -2.36 -4.46
CA LEU A 55 8.19 -3.29 -4.88
C LEU A 55 9.08 -3.62 -3.68
N ASN A 56 9.22 -4.91 -3.41
CA ASN A 56 9.97 -5.44 -2.28
C ASN A 56 11.09 -6.35 -2.79
N LEU A 57 12.31 -6.10 -2.33
CA LEU A 57 13.47 -6.96 -2.56
C LEU A 57 13.93 -7.53 -1.22
N ASP A 58 13.80 -8.84 -1.08
CA ASP A 58 14.17 -9.60 0.12
C ASP A 58 15.45 -10.38 -0.16
N ILE A 59 16.49 -10.13 0.64
CA ILE A 59 17.80 -10.77 0.55
C ILE A 59 18.07 -11.52 1.84
N SER A 60 18.40 -12.81 1.76
CA SER A 60 18.70 -13.69 2.88
C SER A 60 20.14 -14.19 2.80
N PRO A 61 21.14 -13.43 3.28
CA PRO A 61 22.55 -13.82 3.17
C PRO A 61 22.83 -15.16 3.87
N VAL A 62 22.17 -15.36 5.01
CA VAL A 62 22.18 -16.56 5.85
C VAL A 62 20.74 -16.92 6.24
N LYS A 63 20.49 -18.17 6.64
CA LYS A 63 19.14 -18.71 6.89
C LYS A 63 18.32 -17.92 7.93
N ASN A 64 19.00 -17.27 8.87
CA ASN A 64 18.40 -16.61 10.02
C ASN A 64 18.25 -15.09 9.84
N VAL A 65 18.64 -14.53 8.70
CA VAL A 65 18.66 -13.09 8.46
C VAL A 65 17.98 -12.77 7.15
N VAL A 66 17.01 -11.86 7.17
CA VAL A 66 16.38 -11.30 5.98
C VAL A 66 16.54 -9.78 5.99
N TRP A 67 17.11 -9.24 4.92
CA TRP A 67 17.19 -7.81 4.66
C TRP A 67 16.20 -7.46 3.56
N ARG A 68 15.29 -6.51 3.84
CA ARG A 68 14.27 -6.04 2.90
C ARG A 68 14.56 -4.62 2.47
N LEU A 69 14.42 -4.37 1.18
CA LEU A 69 14.27 -3.05 0.59
C LEU A 69 12.84 -2.93 0.06
N GLU A 70 12.15 -1.86 0.39
CA GLU A 70 10.77 -1.59 -0.06
C GLU A 70 10.69 -0.20 -0.68
N GLY A 71 10.15 -0.13 -1.89
CA GLY A 71 9.68 1.10 -2.49
C GLY A 71 8.16 1.06 -2.59
N ARG A 72 7.49 2.14 -2.20
CA ARG A 72 6.04 2.28 -2.25
C ARG A 72 5.65 3.63 -2.85
N LEU A 73 4.59 3.62 -3.65
CA LEU A 73 3.99 4.80 -4.26
C LEU A 73 2.48 4.71 -4.11
N PHE A 74 1.88 5.79 -3.64
CA PHE A 74 0.44 6.02 -3.69
C PHE A 74 0.14 7.11 -4.73
N ASP A 75 -0.96 6.93 -5.45
CA ASP A 75 -1.48 7.84 -6.45
C ASP A 75 -3.00 7.95 -6.29
N ASN A 76 -3.52 9.17 -6.18
CA ASN A 76 -4.94 9.46 -6.01
C ASN A 76 -5.40 10.46 -7.07
N GLN A 77 -6.66 10.34 -7.49
CA GLN A 77 -7.28 11.26 -8.46
C GLN A 77 -7.31 12.71 -7.96
N GLU A 78 -7.41 12.91 -6.65
CA GLU A 78 -7.41 14.19 -5.96
C GLU A 78 -6.10 14.45 -5.21
N LYS A 79 -5.84 15.73 -4.92
CA LYS A 79 -4.63 16.20 -4.24
C LYS A 79 -4.75 16.08 -2.72
N ILE A 80 -4.82 14.84 -2.24
CA ILE A 80 -5.01 14.53 -0.83
C ILE A 80 -3.69 14.36 -0.06
N PHE A 81 -2.57 14.24 -0.76
CA PHE A 81 -1.26 14.09 -0.16
C PHE A 81 -0.55 15.44 -0.04
N THR A 82 0.52 15.44 0.74
CA THR A 82 1.40 16.60 0.90
C THR A 82 2.78 16.21 0.41
N ASP A 83 3.35 17.01 -0.50
CA ASP A 83 4.71 16.82 -0.98
C ASP A 83 5.75 17.41 -0.02
N ALA A 84 7.03 17.34 -0.39
CA ALA A 84 8.13 17.82 0.43
C ALA A 84 8.12 19.35 0.65
N ASP A 85 7.49 20.10 -0.26
CA ASP A 85 7.36 21.56 -0.19
C ASP A 85 6.07 21.99 0.53
N SER A 86 5.38 21.04 1.19
CA SER A 86 4.10 21.24 1.86
C SER A 86 2.94 21.59 0.93
N GLN A 87 3.04 21.25 -0.35
CA GLN A 87 2.00 21.51 -1.34
C GLN A 87 1.12 20.28 -1.56
N ALA A 88 -0.13 20.55 -1.95
CA ALA A 88 -1.10 19.50 -2.23
C ALA A 88 -0.69 18.69 -3.46
N SER A 89 -0.59 17.38 -3.29
CA SER A 89 -0.10 16.42 -4.28
C SER A 89 -1.07 15.25 -4.46
N ASN A 90 -1.10 14.73 -5.68
CA ASN A 90 -1.82 13.50 -6.03
C ASN A 90 -1.06 12.25 -5.61
N THR A 91 0.24 12.36 -5.32
CA THR A 91 1.11 11.22 -5.07
C THR A 91 1.88 11.33 -3.76
N SER A 92 2.19 10.16 -3.20
CA SER A 92 3.08 10.02 -2.04
C SER A 92 3.99 8.82 -2.22
N ALA A 93 5.30 9.03 -2.14
CA ALA A 93 6.30 7.99 -2.34
C ALA A 93 7.11 7.74 -1.07
N PHE A 94 7.46 6.49 -0.82
CA PHE A 94 8.28 6.06 0.30
C PHE A 94 9.30 5.02 -0.15
N VAL A 95 10.52 5.13 0.36
CA VAL A 95 11.54 4.11 0.23
C VAL A 95 12.06 3.78 1.62
N GLY A 96 12.10 2.49 1.96
CA GLY A 96 12.50 2.02 3.26
C GLY A 96 13.31 0.75 3.18
N THR A 97 13.98 0.44 4.29
CA THR A 97 14.71 -0.80 4.46
C THR A 97 14.49 -1.35 5.86
N SER A 98 14.57 -2.68 6.02
CA SER A 98 14.46 -3.33 7.33
C SER A 98 15.30 -4.60 7.36
N LEU A 99 15.75 -4.98 8.56
CA LEU A 99 16.52 -6.19 8.81
C LEU A 99 15.80 -7.02 9.87
N ALA A 100 15.52 -8.29 9.57
CA ALA A 100 14.90 -9.24 10.48
C ALA A 100 15.88 -10.38 10.80
N ILE A 101 15.96 -10.76 12.08
CA ILE A 101 16.86 -11.81 12.59
C ILE A 101 16.04 -12.80 13.43
N SER A 102 16.23 -14.10 13.21
CA SER A 102 15.62 -15.17 14.00
C SER A 102 16.67 -16.00 14.73
N PHE A 103 16.45 -16.31 16.01
CA PHE A 103 17.37 -17.06 16.88
C PHE A 103 16.91 -18.49 17.11
#